data_AF-A0A075G3D5-F1
#
_entry.id   AF-A0A075G3D5-F1
#
_cell.length_a   1.000
_cell.length_b   1.000
_cell.length_c   1.000
_cell.angle_alpha   90.00
_cell.angle_beta   90.00
_cell.angle_gamma   90.00
#
_symmetry.space_group_name_H-M   'P 1'
#
loop_
_entity.id
_entity.type
_entity.pdbx_description
1 polymer ?
#
loop_
_entity_poly.entity_id
_entity_poly.type
_entity_poly.pdbx_seq_one_letter_code
_entity_poly.pdbx_strand_id
1 'polypeptide(L)'
;MGLNYYQIKRKILKARKLVIQGTSAARSGHPGGSFSMAEILGCLFYKYLKYDPKNPNWEERDKLILSKGHASPGLFSNMAVAGYFDPKDVLTLRKFGSKLQGHPDLKCPGVEFCGGSLGIGLSYSIGNALAARIDGKDHRIYTVIGDGESDEGQVWEAAMTAAKYKIDNMTVFLDRNFIQQDSYTEKIMPLDEELLGNDLSEMWKDASRWKTGDKWRSFGWNVIEVDGHRIEQISDAIRRANQTKGLPSIIISRTIKGKGVEHMEDNPQWHGKAPKPEMVPIIEDELESQFMIAPSIIAGDMSNLEKEVKRCTDGRADYIHLDVMDGQFVPNKTFDHTKIKELRPLTLIPFDAHLMIDEPVKHVRDYMDVGSDIITVHAEVCDESSFGEICDILYSNQVGIGLAINPDTELPEWCYKFVELLDQIIIMSVVPGKSGQKFIESTHEKTKRIAKDLKEHKFEGYIEADGGVNLENIGACFEDGVRAFVGGSAIIGQSDVRMIIKEFRNQVLESRRRLLIKKAHDLGGTELVSKWIDLHVIGEKKDKLVQIAKELGFQ
;
A
#
# COMPACT_ATOMS: atom_id res chain seq x y z
N MET A 1 -4.29 -16.67 9.94
CA MET A 1 -4.89 -15.32 9.75
C MET A 1 -4.12 -14.64 8.63
N GLY A 2 -4.82 -14.24 7.57
CA GLY A 2 -4.27 -13.77 6.31
C GLY A 2 -3.56 -12.43 6.39
N LEU A 3 -3.11 -11.92 5.24
CA LEU A 3 -2.39 -10.66 5.18
C LEU A 3 -3.28 -9.44 5.46
N ASN A 4 -4.59 -9.54 5.21
CA ASN A 4 -5.53 -8.43 5.16
C ASN A 4 -5.17 -7.37 4.09
N TYR A 5 -4.60 -7.81 2.97
CA TYR A 5 -3.89 -6.96 1.99
C TYR A 5 -4.76 -5.84 1.41
N TYR A 6 -5.91 -6.16 0.83
CA TYR A 6 -6.77 -5.18 0.18
C TYR A 6 -7.46 -4.25 1.17
N GLN A 7 -7.91 -4.74 2.32
CA GLN A 7 -8.49 -3.87 3.35
C GLN A 7 -7.47 -2.83 3.82
N ILE A 8 -6.22 -3.23 4.09
CA ILE A 8 -5.15 -2.29 4.45
C ILE A 8 -4.95 -1.25 3.34
N LYS A 9 -4.86 -1.65 2.06
CA LYS A 9 -4.74 -0.71 0.94
C LYS A 9 -5.90 0.29 0.85
N ARG A 10 -7.15 -0.18 0.94
CA ARG A 10 -8.35 0.68 0.90
C ARG A 10 -8.35 1.69 2.05
N LYS A 11 -7.97 1.26 3.25
CA LYS A 11 -7.90 2.14 4.43
C LYS A 11 -6.76 3.16 4.32
N ILE A 12 -5.60 2.77 3.76
CA ILE A 12 -4.50 3.69 3.44
C ILE A 12 -4.93 4.74 2.42
N LEU A 13 -5.63 4.34 1.35
CA LEU A 13 -6.17 5.26 0.36
C LEU A 13 -7.08 6.31 1.01
N LYS A 14 -8.04 5.86 1.83
CA LYS A 14 -8.93 6.75 2.59
C LYS A 14 -8.14 7.72 3.47
N ALA A 15 -7.14 7.22 4.21
CA ALA A 15 -6.31 8.06 5.06
C ALA A 15 -5.51 9.12 4.26
N ARG A 16 -4.94 8.74 3.11
CA ARG A 16 -4.23 9.68 2.21
C ARG A 16 -5.17 10.79 1.71
N LYS A 17 -6.40 10.46 1.31
CA LYS A 17 -7.41 11.47 0.93
C LYS A 17 -7.71 12.44 2.07
N LEU A 18 -7.93 11.93 3.29
CA LEU A 18 -8.18 12.76 4.47
C LEU A 18 -6.99 13.68 4.82
N VAL A 19 -5.74 13.22 4.62
CA VAL A 19 -4.56 14.08 4.80
C VAL A 19 -4.58 15.26 3.83
N ILE A 20 -4.89 15.03 2.56
CA ILE A 20 -4.96 16.09 1.53
C ILE A 20 -6.08 17.08 1.86
N GLN A 21 -7.26 16.58 2.23
CA GLN A 21 -8.40 17.40 2.62
C GLN A 21 -8.08 18.26 3.86
N GLY A 22 -7.56 17.65 4.93
CA GLY A 22 -7.23 18.35 6.17
C GLY A 22 -6.12 19.39 6.00
N THR A 23 -5.03 19.03 5.33
CA THR A 23 -3.91 19.98 5.11
C THR A 23 -4.29 21.13 4.17
N SER A 24 -5.10 20.86 3.14
CA SER A 24 -5.66 21.89 2.25
C SER A 24 -6.60 22.85 2.99
N ALA A 25 -7.54 22.33 3.78
CA ALA A 25 -8.46 23.14 4.59
C ALA A 25 -7.75 23.99 5.65
N ALA A 26 -6.67 23.45 6.24
CA ALA A 26 -5.79 24.17 7.14
C ALA A 26 -4.92 25.22 6.42
N ARG A 27 -4.70 25.09 5.10
CA ARG A 27 -3.67 25.79 4.32
C ARG A 27 -2.27 25.63 4.93
N SER A 28 -2.06 24.52 5.63
CA SER A 28 -0.87 24.25 6.45
C SER A 28 -0.80 22.77 6.80
N GLY A 29 0.40 22.21 6.92
CA GLY A 29 0.62 20.83 7.38
C GLY A 29 1.66 20.09 6.55
N HIS A 30 1.88 18.81 6.89
CA HIS A 30 2.99 18.01 6.38
C HIS A 30 2.49 16.75 5.65
N PRO A 31 1.96 16.87 4.41
CA PRO A 31 1.47 15.72 3.67
C PRO A 31 2.60 14.75 3.30
N GLY A 32 3.78 15.23 2.91
CA GLY A 32 4.89 14.38 2.47
C GLY A 32 5.30 13.33 3.51
N GLY A 33 5.54 13.78 4.75
CA GLY A 33 5.90 12.89 5.87
C GLY A 33 4.73 12.07 6.41
N SER A 34 3.50 12.43 6.08
CA SER A 34 2.29 11.64 6.39
C SER A 34 2.12 10.48 5.40
N PHE A 35 2.47 10.71 4.14
CA PHE A 35 2.33 9.74 3.05
C PHE A 35 3.41 8.65 3.08
N SER A 36 4.63 8.99 3.52
CA SER A 36 5.74 8.03 3.62
C SER A 36 5.48 6.91 4.61
N MET A 37 4.82 7.20 5.73
CA MET A 37 4.49 6.23 6.77
C MET A 37 3.11 5.58 6.63
N ALA A 38 2.42 5.78 5.51
CA ALA A 38 1.02 5.37 5.37
C ALA A 38 0.85 3.84 5.46
N GLU A 39 1.74 3.07 4.84
CA GLU A 39 1.72 1.60 4.94
C GLU A 39 2.09 1.09 6.34
N ILE A 40 2.98 1.79 7.06
CA ILE A 40 3.31 1.49 8.47
C ILE A 40 2.07 1.65 9.34
N LEU A 41 1.41 2.81 9.26
CA LEU A 41 0.17 3.07 10.00
C LEU A 41 -0.96 2.14 9.58
N GLY A 42 -1.05 1.79 8.29
CA GLY A 42 -2.03 0.84 7.78
C GLY A 42 -1.89 -0.54 8.41
N CYS A 43 -0.66 -1.07 8.47
CA CYS A 43 -0.41 -2.35 9.15
C CYS A 43 -0.73 -2.27 10.64
N LEU A 44 -0.35 -1.18 11.31
CA LEU A 44 -0.61 -0.99 12.73
C LEU A 44 -2.11 -0.91 13.02
N PHE A 45 -2.84 0.06 12.46
CA PHE A 45 -4.26 0.28 12.77
C PHE A 45 -5.20 -0.83 12.29
N TYR A 46 -4.88 -1.53 11.19
CA TYR A 46 -5.83 -2.45 10.59
C TYR A 46 -5.41 -3.93 10.69
N LYS A 47 -4.40 -4.21 11.53
CA LYS A 47 -3.96 -5.59 11.80
C LYS A 47 -3.30 -5.81 13.16
N TYR A 48 -2.40 -4.93 13.61
CA TYR A 48 -1.51 -5.24 14.74
C TYR A 48 -1.80 -4.52 16.05
N LEU A 49 -2.37 -3.31 16.01
CA LEU A 49 -2.72 -2.57 17.22
C LEU A 49 -3.96 -3.18 17.85
N LYS A 50 -3.87 -3.49 19.14
CA LYS A 50 -5.02 -3.73 20.00
C LYS A 50 -5.56 -2.40 20.51
N TYR A 51 -6.70 -1.94 19.99
CA TYR A 51 -7.34 -0.69 20.41
C TYR A 51 -8.86 -0.77 20.36
N ASP A 52 -9.51 0.17 21.05
CA ASP A 52 -10.95 0.42 20.95
C ASP A 52 -11.18 1.93 20.76
N PRO A 53 -11.65 2.38 19.58
CA PRO A 53 -11.96 3.78 19.32
C PRO A 53 -13.03 4.37 20.25
N LYS A 54 -13.95 3.52 20.75
CA LYS A 54 -15.02 3.93 21.67
C LYS A 54 -14.53 4.03 23.12
N ASN A 55 -13.39 3.41 23.42
CA ASN A 55 -12.73 3.50 24.71
C ASN A 55 -11.24 3.87 24.56
N PRO A 56 -10.92 5.11 24.16
CA PRO A 56 -9.54 5.56 23.91
C PRO A 56 -8.65 5.53 25.16
N ASN A 57 -9.23 5.41 26.36
CA ASN A 57 -8.51 5.31 27.64
C ASN A 57 -8.40 3.86 28.14
N TRP A 58 -8.74 2.87 27.32
CA TRP A 58 -8.60 1.45 27.68
C TRP A 58 -7.17 1.13 28.11
N GLU A 59 -6.99 0.65 29.33
CA GLU A 59 -5.68 0.45 29.95
C GLU A 59 -4.82 -0.64 29.30
N GLU A 60 -5.46 -1.69 28.77
CA GLU A 60 -4.80 -2.88 28.18
C GLU A 60 -4.58 -2.77 26.67
N ARG A 61 -4.80 -1.58 26.10
CA ARG A 61 -4.62 -1.33 24.68
C ARG A 61 -3.15 -1.09 24.35
N ASP A 62 -2.76 -1.39 23.12
CA ASP A 62 -1.45 -1.00 22.60
C ASP A 62 -1.36 0.52 22.45
N LYS A 63 -0.14 1.04 22.57
CA LYS A 63 0.14 2.47 22.44
C LYS A 63 0.90 2.76 21.16
N LEU A 64 0.45 3.76 20.40
CA LEU A 64 1.14 4.27 19.22
C LEU A 64 1.64 5.69 19.48
N ILE A 65 2.96 5.86 19.47
CA ILE A 65 3.63 7.14 19.70
C ILE A 65 4.21 7.64 18.38
N LEU A 66 3.70 8.77 17.89
CA LEU A 66 4.25 9.46 16.73
C LEU A 66 5.30 10.48 17.19
N SER A 67 6.57 10.07 17.18
CA SER A 67 7.70 10.92 17.57
C SER A 67 7.96 12.02 16.55
N LYS A 68 7.89 11.67 15.25
CA LYS A 68 7.92 12.62 14.12
C LYS A 68 6.61 13.42 13.99
N GLY A 69 6.27 14.16 15.05
CA GLY A 69 4.95 14.75 15.27
C GLY A 69 4.46 15.70 14.18
N HIS A 70 5.35 16.26 13.35
CA HIS A 70 4.93 17.10 12.23
C HIS A 70 4.00 16.34 11.25
N ALA A 71 4.15 15.02 11.16
CA ALA A 71 3.31 14.11 10.37
C ALA A 71 1.98 13.73 11.06
N SER A 72 1.53 14.54 12.03
CA SER A 72 0.23 14.39 12.70
C SER A 72 -0.98 14.24 11.77
N PRO A 73 -1.05 14.85 10.56
CA PRO A 73 -2.17 14.60 9.66
C PRO A 73 -2.31 13.11 9.31
N GLY A 74 -1.20 12.40 9.09
CA GLY A 74 -1.21 10.96 8.82
C GLY A 74 -1.77 10.13 9.98
N LEU A 75 -1.41 10.49 11.23
CA LEU A 75 -1.95 9.84 12.42
C LEU A 75 -3.45 10.10 12.56
N PHE A 76 -3.88 11.36 12.51
CA PHE A 76 -5.29 11.72 12.67
C PHE A 76 -6.18 11.11 11.59
N SER A 77 -5.72 11.08 10.34
CA SER A 77 -6.46 10.46 9.24
C SER A 77 -6.65 8.95 9.45
N ASN A 78 -5.65 8.25 9.97
CA ASN A 78 -5.81 6.82 10.31
C ASN A 78 -6.72 6.61 11.52
N MET A 79 -6.63 7.47 12.55
CA MET A 79 -7.55 7.42 13.69
C MET A 79 -9.01 7.67 13.27
N ALA A 80 -9.25 8.61 12.35
CA ALA A 80 -10.58 8.85 11.78
C ALA A 80 -11.10 7.62 11.03
N VAL A 81 -10.28 7.03 10.16
CA VAL A 81 -10.63 5.82 9.39
C VAL A 81 -10.85 4.60 10.29
N ALA A 82 -10.15 4.54 11.43
CA ALA A 82 -10.32 3.54 12.48
C ALA A 82 -11.55 3.80 13.37
N GLY A 83 -12.19 4.97 13.28
CA GLY A 83 -13.45 5.28 13.98
C GLY A 83 -13.31 6.04 15.30
N TYR A 84 -12.14 6.65 15.60
CA TYR A 84 -11.97 7.48 16.81
C TYR A 84 -12.80 8.76 16.76
N PHE A 85 -13.09 9.26 15.56
CA PHE A 85 -13.90 10.44 15.31
C PHE A 85 -14.40 10.48 13.86
N ASP A 86 -15.36 11.36 13.56
CA ASP A 86 -15.90 11.51 12.20
C ASP A 86 -14.78 11.96 11.24
N PRO A 87 -14.60 11.30 10.08
CA PRO A 87 -13.64 11.71 9.05
C PRO A 87 -13.71 13.19 8.66
N LYS A 88 -14.87 13.85 8.75
CA LYS A 88 -15.02 15.29 8.47
C LYS A 88 -14.28 16.18 9.46
N ASP A 89 -13.98 15.70 10.67
CA ASP A 89 -13.25 16.47 11.69
C ASP A 89 -11.86 16.88 11.19
N VAL A 90 -11.25 16.17 10.24
CA VAL A 90 -9.93 16.51 9.67
C VAL A 90 -9.90 17.91 9.04
N LEU A 91 -11.05 18.44 8.62
CA LEU A 91 -11.18 19.81 8.09
C LEU A 91 -10.94 20.89 9.16
N THR A 92 -10.98 20.51 10.44
CA THR A 92 -10.69 21.39 11.57
C THR A 92 -9.21 21.41 11.96
N LEU A 93 -8.35 20.65 11.26
CA LEU A 93 -6.91 20.58 11.51
C LEU A 93 -6.30 21.99 11.64
N ARG A 94 -5.49 22.19 12.69
CA ARG A 94 -4.79 23.45 12.99
C ARG A 94 -5.70 24.67 13.21
N LYS A 95 -7.02 24.50 13.35
CA LYS A 95 -7.95 25.58 13.69
C LYS A 95 -8.01 25.80 15.20
N PHE A 96 -8.26 27.04 15.60
CA PHE A 96 -8.48 27.39 17.00
C PHE A 96 -9.66 26.59 17.58
N GLY A 97 -9.48 26.02 18.78
CA GLY A 97 -10.48 25.17 19.44
C GLY A 97 -10.59 23.74 18.92
N SER A 98 -9.88 23.36 17.84
CA SER A 98 -9.88 21.97 17.37
C SER A 98 -9.11 21.05 18.31
N LYS A 99 -9.50 19.77 18.39
CA LYS A 99 -8.68 18.72 19.01
C LYS A 99 -7.50 18.29 18.10
N LEU A 100 -7.59 18.54 16.79
CA LEU A 100 -6.59 18.14 15.79
C LEU A 100 -5.56 19.26 15.62
N GLN A 101 -4.59 19.29 16.52
CA GLN A 101 -3.54 20.30 16.57
C GLN A 101 -2.47 20.10 15.47
N GLY A 102 -1.57 21.07 15.31
CA GLY A 102 -0.51 21.00 14.28
C GLY A 102 0.51 19.88 14.50
N HIS A 103 0.64 19.44 15.75
CA HIS A 103 1.37 18.28 16.24
C HIS A 103 0.43 17.46 17.13
N PRO A 104 0.71 16.17 17.42
CA PRO A 104 -0.13 15.37 18.30
C PRO A 104 -0.20 16.03 19.69
N ASP A 105 -1.41 16.10 20.26
CA ASP A 105 -1.71 16.73 21.56
C ASP A 105 -2.76 15.84 22.25
N LEU A 106 -2.64 15.65 23.56
CA LEU A 106 -3.53 14.82 24.40
C LEU A 106 -5.00 15.27 24.36
N LYS A 107 -5.29 16.49 23.87
CA LYS A 107 -6.66 16.96 23.58
C LYS A 107 -7.40 16.07 22.59
N CYS A 108 -6.69 15.32 21.74
CA CYS A 108 -7.28 14.34 20.84
C CYS A 108 -7.31 12.96 21.52
N PRO A 109 -8.48 12.42 21.90
CA PRO A 109 -8.55 11.11 22.54
C PRO A 109 -7.93 10.01 21.67
N GLY A 110 -7.05 9.20 22.26
CA GLY A 110 -6.27 8.17 21.58
C GLY A 110 -4.87 8.61 21.14
N VAL A 111 -4.54 9.90 21.22
CA VAL A 111 -3.16 10.39 21.09
C VAL A 111 -2.43 10.24 22.42
N GLU A 112 -1.25 9.61 22.36
CA GLU A 112 -0.47 9.25 23.55
C GLU A 112 0.51 10.33 24.02
N PHE A 113 0.94 11.17 23.10
CA PHE A 113 2.14 11.97 23.27
C PHE A 113 1.92 13.37 22.71
N CYS A 114 2.27 14.39 23.49
CA CYS A 114 2.40 15.75 23.00
C CYS A 114 3.69 15.86 22.17
N GLY A 115 3.57 15.67 20.85
CA GLY A 115 4.70 15.67 19.94
C GLY A 115 5.07 17.03 19.36
N GLY A 116 6.12 17.04 18.54
CA GLY A 116 6.53 18.20 17.74
C GLY A 116 8.01 18.54 17.87
N SER A 117 8.52 18.52 19.10
CA SER A 117 9.98 18.57 19.33
C SER A 117 10.57 17.20 19.01
N LEU A 118 11.44 17.14 18.00
CA LEU A 118 12.06 15.89 17.55
C LEU A 118 12.97 15.31 18.64
N GLY A 119 13.16 13.99 18.62
CA GLY A 119 14.07 13.24 19.50
C GLY A 119 13.45 12.82 20.84
N ILE A 120 12.34 13.43 21.25
CA ILE A 120 11.72 13.17 22.57
C ILE A 120 10.85 11.91 22.58
N GLY A 121 10.11 11.64 21.50
CA GLY A 121 9.07 10.60 21.52
C GLY A 121 9.61 9.18 21.71
N LEU A 122 10.84 8.87 21.27
CA LEU A 122 11.48 7.58 21.59
C LEU A 122 11.74 7.42 23.08
N SER A 123 12.24 8.47 23.76
CA SER A 123 12.45 8.47 25.21
C SER A 123 11.12 8.30 25.97
N TYR A 124 10.07 8.98 25.51
CA TYR A 124 8.72 8.84 26.06
C TYR A 124 8.17 7.41 25.89
N SER A 125 8.44 6.79 24.74
CA SER A 125 8.04 5.41 24.43
C SER A 125 8.72 4.39 25.34
N ILE A 126 10.01 4.58 25.59
CA ILE A 126 10.79 3.75 26.53
C ILE A 126 10.23 3.85 27.95
N GLY A 127 9.88 5.05 28.40
CA GLY A 127 9.22 5.23 29.69
C GLY A 127 7.90 4.46 29.80
N ASN A 128 7.06 4.51 28.75
CA ASN A 128 5.83 3.73 28.70
C ASN A 128 6.07 2.22 28.72
N ALA A 129 7.08 1.75 27.97
CA ALA A 129 7.42 0.33 27.91
C ALA A 129 7.93 -0.20 29.25
N LEU A 130 8.73 0.59 29.97
CA LEU A 130 9.18 0.29 31.33
C LEU A 130 8.03 0.28 32.32
N ALA A 131 7.15 1.28 32.28
CA ALA A 131 5.97 1.35 33.14
C ALA A 131 5.06 0.13 32.95
N ALA A 132 4.78 -0.26 31.70
CA ALA A 132 3.99 -1.44 31.40
C ALA A 132 4.56 -2.72 32.03
N ARG A 133 5.90 -2.89 31.99
CA ARG A 133 6.57 -4.02 32.63
C ARG A 133 6.48 -4.00 34.16
N ILE A 134 6.65 -2.83 34.76
CA ILE A 134 6.55 -2.66 36.22
C ILE A 134 5.13 -3.00 36.69
N ASP A 135 4.12 -2.59 35.92
CA ASP A 135 2.71 -2.86 36.19
C ASP A 135 2.29 -4.30 35.83
N GLY A 136 3.16 -5.12 35.24
CA GLY A 136 2.82 -6.47 34.80
C GLY A 136 1.83 -6.52 33.61
N LYS A 137 1.82 -5.48 32.78
CA LYS A 137 0.96 -5.37 31.59
C LYS A 137 1.66 -5.88 30.33
N ASP A 138 0.88 -6.54 29.49
CA ASP A 138 1.36 -7.19 28.26
C ASP A 138 1.12 -6.38 26.98
N HIS A 139 0.58 -5.17 27.09
CA HIS A 139 0.36 -4.30 25.93
C HIS A 139 1.69 -3.87 25.29
N ARG A 140 1.66 -3.64 23.98
CA ARG A 140 2.82 -3.21 23.20
C ARG A 140 2.87 -1.71 23.01
N ILE A 141 4.10 -1.22 22.87
CA ILE A 141 4.40 0.15 22.46
C ILE A 141 4.93 0.12 21.02
N TYR A 142 4.31 0.90 20.14
CA TYR A 142 4.80 1.14 18.80
C TYR A 142 5.20 2.61 18.66
N THR A 143 6.37 2.87 18.08
CA THR A 143 6.87 4.24 17.93
C THR A 143 7.28 4.48 16.49
N VAL A 144 6.87 5.60 15.91
CA VAL A 144 7.34 6.01 14.58
C VAL A 144 8.23 7.25 14.73
N ILE A 145 9.49 7.12 14.30
CA ILE A 145 10.48 8.19 14.28
C ILE A 145 10.84 8.57 12.84
N GLY A 146 11.34 9.79 12.65
CA GLY A 146 11.90 10.26 11.38
C GLY A 146 13.42 10.02 11.26
N ASP A 147 13.92 10.04 10.04
CA ASP A 147 15.37 10.03 9.78
C ASP A 147 16.03 11.35 10.17
N GLY A 148 15.52 12.52 9.76
CA GLY A 148 16.03 13.79 10.28
C GLY A 148 15.87 13.96 11.80
N GLU A 149 14.93 13.24 12.42
CA GLU A 149 14.82 13.17 13.90
C GLU A 149 15.96 12.37 14.53
N SER A 150 16.55 11.42 13.81
CA SER A 150 17.67 10.60 14.31
C SER A 150 18.99 11.37 14.41
N ASP A 151 19.02 12.62 13.92
CA ASP A 151 20.15 13.54 14.12
C ASP A 151 20.20 14.06 15.57
N GLU A 152 19.08 14.02 16.30
CA GLU A 152 19.02 14.45 17.69
C GLU A 152 19.76 13.49 18.62
N GLY A 153 20.69 14.02 19.43
CA GLY A 153 21.46 13.23 20.40
C GLY A 153 20.58 12.42 21.36
N GLN A 154 19.41 12.97 21.70
CA GLN A 154 18.42 12.32 22.56
C GLN A 154 17.98 10.94 22.04
N VAL A 155 17.91 10.74 20.72
CA VAL A 155 17.54 9.43 20.12
C VAL A 155 18.57 8.36 20.49
N TRP A 156 19.85 8.71 20.51
CA TRP A 156 20.94 7.79 20.82
C TRP A 156 21.07 7.50 22.31
N GLU A 157 20.82 8.50 23.17
CA GLU A 157 20.68 8.28 24.63
C GLU A 157 19.53 7.30 24.94
N ALA A 158 18.40 7.49 24.27
CA ALA A 158 17.25 6.61 24.36
C ALA A 158 17.57 5.20 23.84
N ALA A 159 18.28 5.09 22.71
CA ALA A 159 18.70 3.81 22.15
C ALA A 159 19.59 3.00 23.11
N MET A 160 20.56 3.64 23.78
CA MET A 160 21.39 3.00 24.81
C MET A 160 20.55 2.53 26.01
N THR A 161 19.59 3.36 26.43
CA THR A 161 18.70 3.08 27.55
C THR A 161 17.82 1.85 27.28
N ALA A 162 17.21 1.76 26.09
CA ALA A 162 16.36 0.63 25.73
C ALA A 162 17.11 -0.71 25.75
N ALA A 163 18.35 -0.72 25.24
CA ALA A 163 19.19 -1.91 25.27
C ALA A 163 19.61 -2.30 26.68
N LYS A 164 20.01 -1.32 27.52
CA LYS A 164 20.37 -1.54 28.92
C LYS A 164 19.25 -2.23 29.70
N TYR A 165 18.00 -1.82 29.49
CA TYR A 165 16.82 -2.38 30.14
C TYR A 165 16.15 -3.50 29.35
N LYS A 166 16.76 -3.96 28.24
CA LYS A 166 16.29 -5.09 27.43
C LYS A 166 14.82 -4.94 27.01
N ILE A 167 14.41 -3.75 26.58
CA ILE A 167 13.00 -3.42 26.30
C ILE A 167 12.51 -4.16 25.05
N ASP A 168 11.71 -5.21 25.19
CA ASP A 168 11.23 -6.11 24.11
C ASP A 168 9.70 -6.07 23.92
N ASN A 169 9.00 -5.26 24.71
CA ASN A 169 7.58 -4.92 24.55
C ASN A 169 7.37 -3.65 23.73
N MET A 170 8.39 -3.22 22.98
CA MET A 170 8.36 -2.07 22.08
C MET A 170 8.92 -2.41 20.70
N THR A 171 8.27 -1.88 19.66
CA THR A 171 8.74 -1.94 18.27
C THR A 171 8.80 -0.52 17.71
N VAL A 172 9.99 -0.09 17.29
CA VAL A 172 10.22 1.23 16.69
C VAL A 172 10.23 1.10 15.16
N PHE A 173 9.65 2.07 14.46
CA PHE A 173 9.79 2.23 13.02
C PHE A 173 10.60 3.49 12.73
N LEU A 174 11.66 3.33 11.94
CA LEU A 174 12.32 4.46 11.31
C LEU A 174 11.71 4.65 9.92
N ASP A 175 11.03 5.78 9.71
CA ASP A 175 10.57 6.23 8.40
C ASP A 175 11.76 6.86 7.64
N ARG A 176 12.49 6.02 6.93
CA ARG A 176 13.74 6.35 6.23
C ARG A 176 13.43 6.81 4.81
N ASN A 177 13.06 8.08 4.68
CA ASN A 177 12.59 8.72 3.43
C ASN A 177 13.60 9.67 2.78
N PHE A 178 14.78 9.82 3.38
CA PHE A 178 15.94 10.56 2.86
C PHE A 178 15.79 12.07 2.81
N ILE A 179 14.72 12.62 3.38
CA ILE A 179 14.41 14.05 3.28
C ILE A 179 14.05 14.61 4.65
N GLN A 180 14.68 15.73 5.00
CA GLN A 180 14.33 16.56 6.15
C GLN A 180 13.78 17.93 5.72
N GLN A 181 13.78 18.93 6.60
CA GLN A 181 13.13 20.23 6.35
C GLN A 181 13.76 20.97 5.16
N ASP A 182 15.09 21.07 5.15
CA ASP A 182 15.80 21.92 4.17
C ASP A 182 16.17 21.16 2.89
N SER A 183 16.52 19.87 3.02
CA SER A 183 16.92 19.05 1.88
C SER A 183 16.99 17.57 2.24
N TYR A 184 17.68 16.81 1.40
CA TYR A 184 18.02 15.42 1.63
C TYR A 184 18.93 15.25 2.86
N THR A 185 18.72 14.18 3.63
CA THR A 185 19.54 13.87 4.82
C THR A 185 21.02 13.81 4.47
N GLU A 186 21.38 13.20 3.34
CA GLU A 186 22.75 12.98 2.86
C GLU A 186 23.46 14.30 2.50
N LYS A 187 22.72 15.40 2.31
CA LYS A 187 23.29 16.73 2.05
C LYS A 187 23.45 17.59 3.29
N ILE A 188 22.66 17.29 4.33
CA ILE A 188 22.55 18.13 5.53
C ILE A 188 23.27 17.47 6.71
N MET A 189 22.89 16.24 7.05
CA MET A 189 23.49 15.42 8.10
C MET A 189 23.36 13.94 7.70
N PRO A 190 24.40 13.34 7.09
CA PRO A 190 24.29 12.02 6.49
C PRO A 190 24.10 10.89 7.51
N LEU A 191 23.05 10.09 7.32
CA LEU A 191 22.84 8.85 8.06
C LEU A 191 23.41 7.63 7.32
N ASP A 192 23.39 7.68 5.98
CA ASP A 192 23.92 6.68 5.06
C ASP A 192 24.91 7.32 4.07
N GLU A 193 25.53 6.52 3.21
CA GLU A 193 26.36 7.01 2.11
C GLU A 193 25.52 7.76 1.06
N GLU A 194 26.10 8.78 0.41
CA GLU A 194 25.44 9.56 -0.65
C GLU A 194 25.04 8.68 -1.84
N LEU A 195 23.86 8.89 -2.42
CA LEU A 195 23.47 8.20 -3.65
C LEU A 195 24.44 8.54 -4.80
N LEU A 196 24.75 7.57 -5.66
CA LEU A 196 25.68 7.78 -6.78
C LEU A 196 24.97 8.41 -8.00
N GLY A 197 23.64 8.53 -7.95
CA GLY A 197 22.81 9.19 -8.93
C GLY A 197 21.50 9.73 -8.36
N ASN A 198 20.65 10.28 -9.25
CA ASN A 198 19.33 10.83 -8.91
C ASN A 198 18.20 9.78 -8.93
N ASP A 199 18.53 8.51 -9.11
CA ASP A 199 17.55 7.42 -9.15
C ASP A 199 17.38 6.85 -7.73
N LEU A 200 16.29 7.23 -7.05
CA LEU A 200 15.96 6.68 -5.73
C LEU A 200 15.88 5.14 -5.70
N SER A 201 15.69 4.47 -6.85
CA SER A 201 15.73 3.02 -6.86
C SER A 201 17.12 2.46 -6.48
N GLU A 202 18.18 3.26 -6.55
CA GLU A 202 19.50 2.96 -5.99
C GLU A 202 19.44 2.57 -4.51
N MET A 203 18.47 3.12 -3.75
CA MET A 203 18.26 2.75 -2.36
C MET A 203 17.99 1.27 -2.12
N TRP A 204 17.53 0.57 -3.17
CA TRP A 204 17.16 -0.83 -3.15
C TRP A 204 18.16 -1.72 -3.91
N LYS A 205 19.19 -1.14 -4.53
CA LYS A 205 20.14 -1.88 -5.39
C LYS A 205 21.32 -2.46 -4.63
N ASP A 206 21.81 -1.76 -3.60
CA ASP A 206 22.97 -2.20 -2.83
C ASP A 206 22.75 -1.99 -1.33
N ALA A 207 22.46 -3.07 -0.63
CA ALA A 207 22.20 -3.04 0.80
C ALA A 207 23.45 -2.70 1.63
N SER A 208 24.66 -2.90 1.10
CA SER A 208 25.92 -2.76 1.85
C SER A 208 26.30 -1.30 2.17
N ARG A 209 25.65 -0.36 1.49
CA ARG A 209 25.88 1.09 1.60
C ARG A 209 25.09 1.75 2.73
N TRP A 210 24.10 1.06 3.30
CA TRP A 210 23.24 1.61 4.34
C TRP A 210 23.84 1.39 5.73
N LYS A 211 24.34 2.47 6.34
CA LYS A 211 24.99 2.48 7.67
C LYS A 211 24.02 2.74 8.82
N THR A 212 22.81 3.22 8.51
CA THR A 212 21.77 3.45 9.52
C THR A 212 21.50 2.19 10.32
N GLY A 213 21.37 1.03 9.66
CA GLY A 213 21.19 -0.26 10.34
C GLY A 213 22.35 -0.61 11.28
N ASP A 214 23.59 -0.35 10.87
CA ASP A 214 24.78 -0.64 11.66
C ASP A 214 24.89 0.23 12.92
N LYS A 215 24.46 1.50 12.83
CA LYS A 215 24.33 2.38 14.00
C LYS A 215 23.34 1.79 15.01
N TRP A 216 22.15 1.38 14.59
CA TRP A 216 21.19 0.76 15.52
C TRP A 216 21.69 -0.57 16.09
N ARG A 217 22.34 -1.41 15.28
CA ARG A 217 22.95 -2.67 15.74
C ARG A 217 24.02 -2.42 16.80
N SER A 218 24.87 -1.40 16.63
CA SER A 218 25.94 -1.09 17.59
C SER A 218 25.41 -0.61 18.95
N PHE A 219 24.19 -0.06 18.98
CA PHE A 219 23.47 0.29 20.21
C PHE A 219 22.71 -0.91 20.83
N GLY A 220 22.86 -2.13 20.30
CA GLY A 220 22.30 -3.36 20.88
C GLY A 220 20.85 -3.64 20.51
N TRP A 221 20.40 -3.16 19.35
CA TRP A 221 19.03 -3.39 18.87
C TRP A 221 18.93 -4.56 17.89
N ASN A 222 17.79 -5.25 17.91
CA ASN A 222 17.35 -6.08 16.80
C ASN A 222 16.92 -5.16 15.64
N VAL A 223 17.57 -5.28 14.49
CA VAL A 223 17.33 -4.43 13.31
C VAL A 223 16.73 -5.25 12.19
N ILE A 224 15.53 -4.86 11.76
CA ILE A 224 14.83 -5.44 10.61
C ILE A 224 14.70 -4.35 9.55
N GLU A 225 15.00 -4.66 8.30
CA GLU A 225 14.96 -3.70 7.21
C GLU A 225 13.97 -4.15 6.15
N VAL A 226 13.12 -3.23 5.66
CA VAL A 226 12.03 -3.54 4.73
C VAL A 226 11.85 -2.46 3.68
N ASP A 227 11.17 -2.82 2.59
CA ASP A 227 10.46 -1.87 1.75
C ASP A 227 9.24 -1.32 2.49
N GLY A 228 9.33 -0.05 2.89
CA GLY A 228 8.32 0.65 3.67
C GLY A 228 7.02 0.92 2.92
N HIS A 229 6.91 0.50 1.65
CA HIS A 229 5.67 0.51 0.88
C HIS A 229 5.13 -0.89 0.54
N ARG A 230 5.70 -1.92 1.17
CA ARG A 230 5.30 -3.33 0.98
C ARG A 230 4.65 -3.86 2.26
N ILE A 231 3.32 -3.93 2.25
CA ILE A 231 2.48 -4.33 3.38
C ILE A 231 2.93 -5.70 3.93
N GLU A 232 3.23 -6.64 3.03
CA GLU A 232 3.69 -7.99 3.38
C GLU A 232 5.02 -7.98 4.13
N GLN A 233 5.96 -7.11 3.75
CA GLN A 233 7.26 -7.01 4.40
C GLN A 233 7.13 -6.34 5.78
N ILE A 234 6.33 -5.27 5.87
CA ILE A 234 6.05 -4.59 7.15
C ILE A 234 5.33 -5.54 8.11
N SER A 235 4.32 -6.26 7.63
CA SER A 235 3.57 -7.23 8.43
C SER A 235 4.48 -8.34 8.97
N ASP A 236 5.33 -8.92 8.12
CA ASP A 236 6.32 -9.91 8.55
C ASP A 236 7.34 -9.33 9.55
N ALA A 237 7.83 -8.11 9.31
CA ALA A 237 8.76 -7.44 10.21
C ALA A 237 8.16 -7.17 11.59
N ILE A 238 6.90 -6.72 11.66
CA ILE A 238 6.18 -6.55 12.93
C ILE A 238 6.07 -7.88 13.67
N ARG A 239 5.71 -8.96 12.95
CA ARG A 239 5.61 -10.30 13.54
C ARG A 239 6.96 -10.75 14.15
N ARG A 240 8.06 -10.60 13.40
CA ARG A 240 9.41 -10.94 13.88
C ARG A 240 9.88 -10.07 15.04
N ALA A 241 9.66 -8.75 14.97
CA ALA A 241 9.94 -7.83 16.07
C ALA A 241 9.16 -8.23 17.33
N ASN A 242 7.87 -8.56 17.16
CA ASN A 242 6.99 -8.95 18.27
C ASN A 242 7.36 -10.31 18.90
N GLN A 243 8.07 -11.17 18.19
CA GLN A 243 8.59 -12.45 18.68
C GLN A 243 9.98 -12.32 19.32
N THR A 244 10.69 -11.21 19.08
CA THR A 244 12.02 -10.97 19.64
C THR A 244 11.90 -10.68 21.13
N LYS A 245 12.75 -11.34 21.93
CA LYS A 245 12.77 -11.22 23.40
C LYS A 245 14.13 -10.80 23.91
N GLY A 246 14.14 -10.05 25.01
CA GLY A 246 15.35 -9.55 25.67
C GLY A 246 16.09 -8.43 24.94
N LEU A 247 15.56 -7.92 23.82
CA LEU A 247 16.16 -6.88 22.99
C LEU A 247 15.08 -5.94 22.44
N PRO A 248 15.36 -4.63 22.35
CA PRO A 248 14.51 -3.71 21.60
C PRO A 248 14.64 -3.94 20.10
N SER A 249 13.52 -3.76 19.38
CA SER A 249 13.45 -3.97 17.94
C SER A 249 13.16 -2.66 17.20
N ILE A 250 13.91 -2.42 16.14
CA ILE A 250 13.66 -1.35 15.18
C ILE A 250 13.46 -1.92 13.78
N ILE A 251 12.44 -1.43 13.10
CA ILE A 251 12.12 -1.71 11.70
C ILE A 251 12.49 -0.47 10.89
N ILE A 252 13.61 -0.55 10.17
CA ILE A 252 14.01 0.50 9.22
C ILE A 252 13.20 0.31 7.95
N SER A 253 12.20 1.19 7.79
CA SER A 253 11.30 1.19 6.65
C SER A 253 11.81 2.22 5.66
N ARG A 254 12.46 1.80 4.56
CA ARG A 254 12.84 2.78 3.54
C ARG A 254 11.62 3.13 2.70
N THR A 255 11.38 4.42 2.57
CA THR A 255 10.13 4.98 2.06
C THR A 255 10.44 6.12 1.09
N ILE A 256 9.41 6.59 0.41
CA ILE A 256 9.43 7.75 -0.48
C ILE A 256 8.55 8.81 0.16
N LYS A 257 9.12 9.97 0.47
CA LYS A 257 8.33 11.10 0.99
C LYS A 257 7.32 11.51 -0.06
N GLY A 258 6.05 11.65 0.33
CA GLY A 258 4.96 11.97 -0.61
C GLY A 258 4.44 10.79 -1.43
N LYS A 259 4.77 9.54 -1.07
CA LYS A 259 4.36 8.33 -1.82
C LYS A 259 2.89 8.33 -2.23
N GLY A 260 2.63 8.15 -3.53
CA GLY A 260 1.32 8.02 -4.15
C GLY A 260 0.92 9.22 -5.01
N VAL A 261 1.58 10.38 -4.87
CA VAL A 261 1.29 11.59 -5.65
C VAL A 261 2.56 12.07 -6.33
N GLU A 262 2.59 12.04 -7.66
CA GLU A 262 3.81 12.10 -8.46
C GLU A 262 4.66 13.36 -8.21
N HIS A 263 4.02 14.52 -8.05
CA HIS A 263 4.72 15.78 -7.77
C HIS A 263 5.19 15.93 -6.32
N MET A 264 4.64 15.13 -5.40
CA MET A 264 5.05 15.07 -3.99
C MET A 264 6.13 14.04 -3.73
N GLU A 265 6.19 12.97 -4.54
CA GLU A 265 7.20 11.92 -4.42
C GLU A 265 8.62 12.49 -4.57
N ASP A 266 9.48 12.18 -3.61
CA ASP A 266 10.91 12.54 -3.63
C ASP A 266 11.16 14.05 -3.78
N ASN A 267 10.36 14.85 -3.09
CA ASN A 267 10.44 16.30 -3.23
C ASN A 267 10.46 16.99 -1.86
N PRO A 268 11.61 17.54 -1.44
CA PRO A 268 11.74 18.29 -0.18
C PRO A 268 10.73 19.43 -0.01
N GLN A 269 10.28 20.04 -1.11
CA GLN A 269 9.29 21.13 -1.07
C GLN A 269 7.94 20.70 -0.48
N TRP A 270 7.62 19.41 -0.51
CA TRP A 270 6.37 18.86 0.02
C TRP A 270 6.49 18.33 1.46
N HIS A 271 7.61 18.62 2.14
CA HIS A 271 7.74 18.30 3.55
C HIS A 271 6.67 19.00 4.41
N GLY A 272 6.50 20.32 4.25
CA GLY A 272 5.57 21.15 5.04
C GLY A 272 4.63 22.04 4.22
N LYS A 273 4.46 21.74 2.93
CA LYS A 273 3.60 22.49 2.01
C LYS A 273 2.23 21.83 1.89
N ALA A 274 1.17 22.61 2.09
CA ALA A 274 -0.20 22.15 1.85
C ALA A 274 -0.60 22.30 0.37
N PRO A 275 -1.37 21.35 -0.19
CA PRO A 275 -1.93 21.49 -1.52
C PRO A 275 -2.98 22.61 -1.54
N LYS A 276 -3.12 23.29 -2.69
CA LYS A 276 -4.17 24.30 -2.89
C LYS A 276 -5.53 23.61 -3.06
N PRO A 277 -6.65 24.24 -2.64
CA PRO A 277 -7.99 23.67 -2.78
C PRO A 277 -8.35 23.23 -4.20
N GLU A 278 -7.98 24.02 -5.21
CA GLU A 278 -8.21 23.73 -6.63
C GLU A 278 -7.50 22.46 -7.13
N MET A 279 -6.44 22.01 -6.44
CA MET A 279 -5.68 20.80 -6.78
C MET A 279 -6.21 19.54 -6.10
N VAL A 280 -7.02 19.67 -5.04
CA VAL A 280 -7.50 18.53 -4.26
C VAL A 280 -8.23 17.50 -5.12
N PRO A 281 -9.18 17.87 -6.00
CA PRO A 281 -9.88 16.87 -6.82
C PRO A 281 -8.94 16.10 -7.77
N ILE A 282 -7.91 16.74 -8.31
CA ILE A 282 -6.93 16.10 -9.20
C ILE A 282 -6.06 15.12 -8.40
N ILE A 283 -5.63 15.52 -7.19
CA ILE A 283 -4.86 14.66 -6.29
C ILE A 283 -5.70 13.45 -5.83
N GLU A 284 -6.99 13.64 -5.54
CA GLU A 284 -7.88 12.53 -5.19
C GLU A 284 -8.05 11.53 -6.34
N ASP A 285 -8.25 12.01 -7.58
CA ASP A 285 -8.29 11.14 -8.76
C ASP A 285 -6.94 10.41 -8.98
N GLU A 286 -5.81 11.05 -8.70
CA GLU A 286 -4.48 10.40 -8.75
C GLU A 286 -4.36 9.29 -7.70
N LEU A 287 -4.89 9.50 -6.50
CA LEU A 287 -4.93 8.51 -5.43
C LEU A 287 -5.90 7.36 -5.73
N GLU A 288 -7.04 7.62 -6.38
CA GLU A 288 -7.99 6.57 -6.80
C GLU A 288 -7.51 5.77 -8.02
N SER A 289 -6.51 6.28 -8.73
CA SER A 289 -5.93 5.66 -9.91
C SER A 289 -4.61 4.93 -9.66
N GLN A 290 -4.31 4.60 -8.40
CA GLN A 290 -3.22 3.68 -8.06
C GLN A 290 -3.52 2.28 -8.60
N PHE A 291 -2.48 1.56 -8.99
CA PHE A 291 -2.61 0.30 -9.72
C PHE A 291 -1.57 -0.73 -9.31
N MET A 292 -1.78 -1.99 -9.73
CA MET A 292 -0.94 -3.15 -9.41
C MET A 292 -0.65 -3.97 -10.66
N ILE A 293 0.56 -4.54 -10.73
CA ILE A 293 0.98 -5.48 -11.77
C ILE A 293 1.18 -6.86 -11.16
N ALA A 294 0.48 -7.85 -11.71
CA ALA A 294 0.43 -9.22 -11.19
C ALA A 294 0.87 -10.21 -12.27
N PRO A 295 2.11 -10.70 -12.26
CA PRO A 295 2.53 -11.71 -13.22
C PRO A 295 1.83 -13.04 -12.94
N SER A 296 1.32 -13.69 -13.99
CA SER A 296 0.76 -15.04 -13.91
C SER A 296 1.84 -16.08 -14.23
N ILE A 297 2.16 -16.93 -13.24
CA ILE A 297 3.29 -17.87 -13.35
C ILE A 297 2.98 -19.08 -14.25
N ILE A 298 1.72 -19.36 -14.56
CA ILE A 298 1.35 -20.46 -15.46
C ILE A 298 1.81 -20.23 -16.91
N ALA A 299 2.11 -18.98 -17.26
CA ALA A 299 2.66 -18.63 -18.56
C ALA A 299 4.20 -18.84 -18.64
N GLY A 300 4.84 -19.25 -17.53
CA GLY A 300 6.26 -19.51 -17.44
C GLY A 300 6.65 -20.98 -17.62
N ASP A 301 7.81 -21.34 -17.08
CA ASP A 301 8.29 -22.72 -17.07
C ASP A 301 7.55 -23.54 -15.99
N MET A 302 6.49 -24.23 -16.40
CA MET A 302 5.69 -25.11 -15.52
C MET A 302 6.50 -26.25 -14.90
N SER A 303 7.68 -26.60 -15.44
CA SER A 303 8.58 -27.58 -14.82
C SER A 303 9.35 -27.00 -13.63
N ASN A 304 9.37 -25.66 -13.48
CA ASN A 304 10.13 -24.96 -12.45
C ASN A 304 9.43 -23.69 -11.94
N LEU A 305 8.25 -23.87 -11.33
CA LEU A 305 7.49 -22.77 -10.74
C LEU A 305 8.23 -22.03 -9.62
N GLU A 306 9.17 -22.67 -8.93
CA GLU A 306 10.00 -22.00 -7.91
C GLU A 306 10.84 -20.87 -8.52
N LYS A 307 11.41 -21.11 -9.71
CA LYS A 307 12.14 -20.10 -10.47
C LYS A 307 11.21 -18.96 -10.88
N GLU A 308 9.98 -19.26 -11.29
CA GLU A 308 9.01 -18.24 -11.67
C GLU A 308 8.60 -17.34 -10.50
N VAL A 309 8.36 -17.93 -9.32
CA VAL A 309 8.09 -17.16 -8.09
C VAL A 309 9.26 -16.23 -7.72
N LYS A 310 10.50 -16.71 -7.85
CA LYS A 310 11.70 -15.89 -7.62
C LYS A 310 11.79 -14.75 -8.64
N ARG A 311 11.54 -15.03 -9.92
CA ARG A 311 11.52 -14.00 -10.99
C ARG A 311 10.46 -12.93 -10.73
N CYS A 312 9.26 -13.29 -10.26
CA CYS A 312 8.25 -12.31 -9.84
C CYS A 312 8.73 -11.45 -8.66
N THR A 313 9.41 -12.09 -7.70
CA THR A 313 9.93 -11.42 -6.51
C THR A 313 11.03 -10.41 -6.84
N ASP A 314 12.05 -10.84 -7.58
CA ASP A 314 13.13 -9.99 -8.07
C ASP A 314 12.61 -8.92 -9.06
N GLY A 315 11.53 -9.24 -9.77
CA GLY A 315 10.79 -8.34 -10.66
C GLY A 315 10.03 -7.22 -9.93
N ARG A 316 9.88 -7.31 -8.61
CA ARG A 316 9.06 -6.41 -7.79
C ARG A 316 7.59 -6.37 -8.22
N ALA A 317 7.02 -7.54 -8.52
CA ALA A 317 5.58 -7.73 -8.68
C ALA A 317 4.80 -7.21 -7.47
N ASP A 318 3.56 -6.75 -7.68
CA ASP A 318 2.69 -6.31 -6.58
C ASP A 318 2.06 -7.51 -5.88
N TYR A 319 1.65 -8.54 -6.63
CA TYR A 319 1.32 -9.88 -6.16
C TYR A 319 1.59 -10.91 -7.27
N ILE A 320 1.54 -12.20 -6.95
CA ILE A 320 1.71 -13.29 -7.90
C ILE A 320 0.34 -13.91 -8.16
N HIS A 321 -0.08 -13.89 -9.43
CA HIS A 321 -1.34 -14.47 -9.88
C HIS A 321 -1.16 -15.96 -10.16
N LEU A 322 -2.03 -16.78 -9.58
CA LEU A 322 -1.95 -18.23 -9.57
C LEU A 322 -3.24 -18.81 -10.18
N ASP A 323 -3.20 -19.04 -11.49
CA ASP A 323 -4.31 -19.66 -12.22
C ASP A 323 -4.42 -21.16 -11.90
N VAL A 324 -5.39 -21.50 -11.06
CA VAL A 324 -5.68 -22.86 -10.63
C VAL A 324 -6.81 -23.43 -11.48
N MET A 325 -6.53 -24.50 -12.20
CA MET A 325 -7.46 -25.14 -13.12
C MET A 325 -7.58 -26.62 -12.79
N ASP A 326 -8.80 -27.15 -12.68
CA ASP A 326 -9.06 -28.52 -12.20
C ASP A 326 -9.32 -29.56 -13.32
N GLY A 327 -9.51 -29.11 -14.55
CA GLY A 327 -9.90 -29.99 -15.67
C GLY A 327 -11.41 -30.32 -15.73
N GLN A 328 -12.23 -29.73 -14.84
CA GLN A 328 -13.69 -29.91 -14.81
C GLN A 328 -14.42 -28.63 -15.23
N PHE A 329 -14.16 -27.51 -14.57
CA PHE A 329 -14.73 -26.22 -14.96
C PHE A 329 -14.12 -25.71 -16.27
N VAL A 330 -12.81 -25.87 -16.41
CA VAL A 330 -12.05 -25.60 -17.63
C VAL A 330 -11.34 -26.87 -18.10
N PRO A 331 -11.07 -27.04 -19.41
CA PRO A 331 -10.59 -28.32 -19.95
C PRO A 331 -9.16 -28.69 -19.55
N ASN A 332 -8.33 -27.71 -19.18
CA ASN A 332 -6.94 -27.94 -18.79
C ASN A 332 -6.79 -28.00 -17.28
N LYS A 333 -5.78 -28.74 -16.80
CA LYS A 333 -5.41 -28.80 -15.39
C LYS A 333 -4.05 -28.15 -15.19
N THR A 334 -3.91 -27.31 -14.16
CA THR A 334 -2.64 -26.68 -13.77
C THR A 334 -2.10 -27.32 -12.49
N PHE A 335 -1.91 -26.52 -11.44
CA PHE A 335 -1.48 -26.94 -10.10
C PHE A 335 -2.60 -26.67 -9.09
N ASP A 336 -2.43 -27.15 -7.85
CA ASP A 336 -3.42 -27.01 -6.77
C ASP A 336 -2.78 -26.43 -5.49
N HIS A 337 -3.56 -26.41 -4.40
CA HIS A 337 -3.13 -25.93 -3.09
C HIS A 337 -1.86 -26.63 -2.56
N THR A 338 -1.58 -27.88 -2.95
CA THR A 338 -0.36 -28.59 -2.53
C THR A 338 0.87 -27.91 -3.12
N LYS A 339 0.81 -27.54 -4.41
CA LYS A 339 1.91 -26.80 -5.05
C LYS A 339 2.05 -25.40 -4.46
N ILE A 340 0.93 -24.71 -4.18
CA ILE A 340 0.95 -23.37 -3.57
C ILE A 340 1.64 -23.43 -2.19
N LYS A 341 1.37 -24.46 -1.39
CA LYS A 341 2.05 -24.70 -0.11
C LYS A 341 3.57 -24.83 -0.25
N GLU A 342 4.03 -25.49 -1.30
CA GLU A 342 5.47 -25.63 -1.58
C GLU A 342 6.11 -24.31 -2.02
N LEU A 343 5.36 -23.48 -2.77
CA LEU A 343 5.83 -22.19 -3.27
C LEU A 343 5.79 -21.07 -2.22
N ARG A 344 4.86 -21.12 -1.27
CA ARG A 344 4.60 -20.06 -0.28
C ARG A 344 5.85 -19.63 0.51
N PRO A 345 6.75 -20.51 0.97
CA PRO A 345 7.96 -20.11 1.71
C PRO A 345 8.99 -19.34 0.88
N LEU A 346 8.88 -19.35 -0.46
CA LEU A 346 9.87 -18.72 -1.35
C LEU A 346 9.76 -17.19 -1.39
N THR A 347 8.63 -16.63 -1.00
CA THR A 347 8.40 -15.18 -1.07
C THR A 347 7.37 -14.72 -0.04
N LEU A 348 7.44 -13.44 0.33
CA LEU A 348 6.39 -12.77 1.10
C LEU A 348 5.34 -12.12 0.19
N ILE A 349 5.64 -11.94 -1.11
CA ILE A 349 4.72 -11.29 -2.06
C ILE A 349 3.36 -11.98 -2.00
N PRO A 350 2.24 -11.21 -1.98
CA PRO A 350 0.93 -11.82 -1.85
C PRO A 350 0.65 -12.83 -2.96
N PHE A 351 0.01 -13.93 -2.60
CA PHE A 351 -0.49 -14.93 -3.55
C PHE A 351 -1.97 -14.68 -3.82
N ASP A 352 -2.29 -14.52 -5.09
CA ASP A 352 -3.65 -14.40 -5.60
C ASP A 352 -4.03 -15.71 -6.30
N ALA A 353 -4.83 -16.53 -5.60
CA ALA A 353 -5.31 -17.80 -6.12
C ALA A 353 -6.61 -17.59 -6.90
N HIS A 354 -6.48 -17.60 -8.22
CA HIS A 354 -7.59 -17.52 -9.14
C HIS A 354 -8.10 -18.93 -9.46
N LEU A 355 -9.24 -19.28 -8.87
CA LEU A 355 -9.80 -20.63 -8.89
C LEU A 355 -10.77 -20.81 -10.08
N MET A 356 -10.25 -21.35 -11.17
CA MET A 356 -11.01 -21.88 -12.29
C MET A 356 -11.36 -23.36 -12.03
N ILE A 357 -12.16 -23.63 -11.00
CA ILE A 357 -12.50 -24.98 -10.54
C ILE A 357 -14.01 -25.16 -10.33
N ASP A 358 -14.48 -26.40 -10.40
CA ASP A 358 -15.86 -26.75 -10.04
C ASP A 358 -16.05 -26.81 -8.51
N GLU A 359 -17.27 -26.52 -8.04
CA GLU A 359 -17.65 -26.49 -6.62
C GLU A 359 -16.66 -25.78 -5.66
N PRO A 360 -16.24 -24.52 -5.92
CA PRO A 360 -15.14 -23.87 -5.20
C PRO A 360 -15.38 -23.71 -3.69
N VAL A 361 -16.63 -23.65 -3.23
CA VAL A 361 -16.99 -23.57 -1.80
C VAL A 361 -16.42 -24.75 -0.99
N LYS A 362 -16.27 -25.93 -1.60
CA LYS A 362 -15.69 -27.11 -0.95
C LYS A 362 -14.17 -27.01 -0.77
N HIS A 363 -13.51 -26.19 -1.58
CA HIS A 363 -12.05 -26.16 -1.72
C HIS A 363 -11.40 -24.87 -1.23
N VAL A 364 -12.18 -23.79 -1.05
CA VAL A 364 -11.65 -22.47 -0.67
C VAL A 364 -10.76 -22.51 0.58
N ARG A 365 -11.10 -23.36 1.56
CA ARG A 365 -10.30 -23.54 2.79
C ARG A 365 -8.92 -24.13 2.52
N ASP A 366 -8.81 -25.04 1.56
CA ASP A 366 -7.53 -25.67 1.21
C ASP A 366 -6.53 -24.62 0.70
N TYR A 367 -6.99 -23.67 -0.12
CA TYR A 367 -6.18 -22.58 -0.64
C TYR A 367 -5.85 -21.52 0.42
N MET A 368 -6.80 -21.24 1.31
CA MET A 368 -6.59 -20.33 2.44
C MET A 368 -5.53 -20.89 3.41
N ASP A 369 -5.62 -22.17 3.78
CA ASP A 369 -4.76 -22.79 4.80
C ASP A 369 -3.30 -22.92 4.33
N VAL A 370 -3.06 -22.96 3.01
CA VAL A 370 -1.71 -22.98 2.44
C VAL A 370 -1.11 -21.59 2.22
N GLY A 371 -1.83 -20.53 2.57
CA GLY A 371 -1.30 -19.16 2.60
C GLY A 371 -1.54 -18.35 1.33
N SER A 372 -2.63 -18.60 0.60
CA SER A 372 -3.15 -17.63 -0.37
C SER A 372 -3.68 -16.39 0.37
N ASP A 373 -3.30 -15.21 -0.11
CA ASP A 373 -3.65 -13.91 0.50
C ASP A 373 -4.92 -13.32 -0.10
N ILE A 374 -5.22 -13.71 -1.35
CA ILE A 374 -6.41 -13.37 -2.13
C ILE A 374 -6.90 -14.67 -2.75
N ILE A 375 -8.21 -14.90 -2.72
CA ILE A 375 -8.85 -16.02 -3.39
C ILE A 375 -10.01 -15.51 -4.22
N THR A 376 -9.97 -15.83 -5.51
CA THR A 376 -10.97 -15.40 -6.48
C THR A 376 -11.65 -16.61 -7.10
N VAL A 377 -12.98 -16.63 -7.10
CA VAL A 377 -13.80 -17.71 -7.66
C VAL A 377 -14.64 -17.22 -8.82
N HIS A 378 -15.00 -18.11 -9.73
CA HIS A 378 -15.85 -17.79 -10.86
C HIS A 378 -17.34 -17.74 -10.49
N ALA A 379 -18.04 -16.69 -10.94
CA ALA A 379 -19.48 -16.57 -10.81
C ALA A 379 -20.24 -17.70 -11.53
N GLU A 380 -19.66 -18.30 -12.56
CA GLU A 380 -20.27 -19.37 -13.36
C GLU A 380 -20.46 -20.69 -12.59
N VAL A 381 -19.70 -20.88 -11.51
CA VAL A 381 -19.73 -22.09 -10.65
C VAL A 381 -20.20 -21.77 -9.23
N CYS A 382 -20.74 -20.57 -9.03
CA CYS A 382 -21.27 -20.11 -7.76
C CYS A 382 -22.73 -19.65 -7.91
N ASP A 383 -23.43 -19.67 -6.78
CA ASP A 383 -24.71 -19.01 -6.58
C ASP A 383 -24.63 -18.13 -5.32
N GLU A 384 -25.73 -17.42 -5.00
CA GLU A 384 -25.78 -16.54 -3.83
C GLU A 384 -25.40 -17.26 -2.53
N SER A 385 -25.83 -18.51 -2.36
CA SER A 385 -25.62 -19.27 -1.12
C SER A 385 -24.16 -19.71 -0.98
N SER A 386 -23.61 -20.35 -2.02
CA SER A 386 -22.23 -20.83 -2.03
C SER A 386 -21.22 -19.69 -1.97
N PHE A 387 -21.49 -18.58 -2.66
CA PHE A 387 -20.63 -17.40 -2.59
C PHE A 387 -20.71 -16.68 -1.23
N GLY A 388 -21.90 -16.67 -0.60
CA GLY A 388 -22.05 -16.17 0.76
C GLY A 388 -21.20 -16.94 1.77
N GLU A 389 -21.19 -18.27 1.69
CA GLU A 389 -20.33 -19.11 2.54
C GLU A 389 -18.84 -18.85 2.30
N ILE A 390 -18.43 -18.69 1.03
CA ILE A 390 -17.06 -18.31 0.67
C ILE A 390 -16.69 -16.96 1.32
N CYS A 391 -17.57 -15.96 1.22
CA CYS A 391 -17.37 -14.66 1.85
C CYS A 391 -17.15 -14.78 3.36
N ASP A 392 -17.99 -15.54 4.06
CA ASP A 392 -17.90 -15.72 5.52
C ASP A 392 -16.57 -16.38 5.93
N ILE A 393 -16.14 -17.41 5.19
CA ILE A 393 -14.87 -18.12 5.42
C ILE A 393 -13.69 -17.16 5.26
N LEU A 394 -13.62 -16.45 4.14
CA LEU A 394 -12.48 -15.60 3.79
C LEU A 394 -12.42 -14.34 4.66
N TYR A 395 -13.56 -13.68 4.89
CA TYR A 395 -13.65 -12.47 5.70
C TYR A 395 -13.20 -12.73 7.14
N SER A 396 -13.69 -13.80 7.76
CA SER A 396 -13.34 -14.17 9.14
C SER A 396 -11.85 -14.51 9.31
N ASN A 397 -11.16 -14.83 8.21
CA ASN A 397 -9.75 -15.18 8.19
C ASN A 397 -8.84 -14.09 7.61
N GLN A 398 -9.37 -12.92 7.25
CA GLN A 398 -8.62 -11.79 6.68
C GLN A 398 -7.91 -12.12 5.36
N VAL A 399 -8.57 -12.90 4.50
CA VAL A 399 -8.15 -13.19 3.12
C VAL A 399 -8.98 -12.35 2.15
N GLY A 400 -8.34 -11.83 1.11
CA GLY A 400 -9.00 -11.02 0.09
C GLY A 400 -10.04 -11.83 -0.68
N ILE A 401 -11.22 -11.23 -0.89
CA ILE A 401 -12.36 -11.88 -1.55
C ILE A 401 -12.47 -11.38 -2.98
N GLY A 402 -12.33 -12.28 -3.96
CA GLY A 402 -12.51 -11.95 -5.37
C GLY A 402 -13.63 -12.72 -6.05
N LEU A 403 -14.20 -12.11 -7.09
CA LEU A 403 -15.16 -12.71 -7.99
C LEU A 403 -14.71 -12.53 -9.45
N ALA A 404 -14.63 -13.61 -10.21
CA ALA A 404 -14.31 -13.59 -11.64
C ALA A 404 -15.55 -13.82 -12.50
N ILE A 405 -15.54 -13.23 -13.70
CA ILE A 405 -16.54 -13.47 -14.75
C ILE A 405 -15.87 -13.72 -16.10
N ASN A 406 -16.37 -14.71 -16.83
CA ASN A 406 -15.95 -15.03 -18.19
C ASN A 406 -16.28 -13.90 -19.17
N PRO A 407 -15.65 -13.86 -20.36
CA PRO A 407 -15.90 -12.80 -21.34
C PRO A 407 -17.39 -12.62 -21.68
N ASP A 408 -18.14 -13.72 -21.80
CA ASP A 408 -19.55 -13.72 -22.19
C ASP A 408 -20.54 -13.65 -21.01
N THR A 409 -20.06 -13.60 -19.77
CA THR A 409 -20.90 -13.58 -18.55
C THR A 409 -21.01 -12.17 -17.98
N GLU A 410 -22.23 -11.69 -17.70
CA GLU A 410 -22.44 -10.45 -16.95
C GLU A 410 -22.28 -10.66 -15.44
N LEU A 411 -22.09 -9.57 -14.68
CA LEU A 411 -22.16 -9.67 -13.22
C LEU A 411 -23.55 -10.15 -12.81
N PRO A 412 -23.65 -11.24 -12.02
CA PRO A 412 -24.93 -11.76 -11.60
C PRO A 412 -25.54 -10.86 -10.51
N GLU A 413 -26.86 -10.65 -10.55
CA GLU A 413 -27.59 -9.77 -9.60
C GLU A 413 -27.31 -10.09 -8.11
N TRP A 414 -27.04 -11.36 -7.78
CA TRP A 414 -26.72 -11.73 -6.40
C TRP A 414 -25.39 -11.15 -5.90
N CYS A 415 -24.44 -10.80 -6.79
CA CYS A 415 -23.13 -10.31 -6.37
C CYS A 415 -23.21 -8.95 -5.67
N TYR A 416 -24.21 -8.12 -6.01
CA TYR A 416 -24.37 -6.79 -5.42
C TYR A 416 -24.68 -6.83 -3.92
N LYS A 417 -25.21 -7.95 -3.41
CA LYS A 417 -25.41 -8.16 -1.96
C LYS A 417 -24.07 -8.24 -1.19
N PHE A 418 -22.99 -8.57 -1.89
CA PHE A 418 -21.66 -8.77 -1.32
C PHE A 418 -20.66 -7.68 -1.72
N VAL A 419 -21.08 -6.64 -2.43
CA VAL A 419 -20.21 -5.61 -3.02
C VAL A 419 -19.30 -4.91 -2.00
N GLU A 420 -19.76 -4.75 -0.75
CA GLU A 420 -18.96 -4.16 0.33
C GLU A 420 -17.84 -5.09 0.84
N LEU A 421 -18.04 -6.40 0.71
CA LEU A 421 -17.07 -7.44 1.08
C LEU A 421 -16.07 -7.73 -0.03
N LEU A 422 -16.48 -7.59 -1.29
CA LEU A 422 -15.61 -7.82 -2.46
C LEU A 422 -14.40 -6.88 -2.45
N ASP A 423 -13.21 -7.45 -2.59
CA ASP A 423 -11.95 -6.73 -2.72
C ASP A 423 -11.47 -6.66 -4.18
N GLN A 424 -11.83 -7.65 -5.00
CA GLN A 424 -11.39 -7.78 -6.39
C GLN A 424 -12.53 -8.30 -7.28
N ILE A 425 -12.64 -7.76 -8.49
CA ILE A 425 -13.47 -8.32 -9.55
C ILE A 425 -12.59 -8.56 -10.77
N ILE A 426 -12.43 -9.82 -11.17
CA ILE A 426 -11.69 -10.18 -12.38
C ILE A 426 -12.66 -10.18 -13.56
N ILE A 427 -12.31 -9.39 -14.58
CA ILE A 427 -12.97 -9.45 -15.88
C ILE A 427 -12.02 -10.21 -16.80
N MET A 428 -12.41 -11.44 -17.14
CA MET A 428 -11.65 -12.25 -18.09
C MET A 428 -11.70 -11.60 -19.47
N SER A 429 -10.53 -11.31 -20.03
CA SER A 429 -10.32 -10.79 -21.39
C SER A 429 -9.86 -11.86 -22.38
N VAL A 430 -9.89 -13.14 -21.97
CA VAL A 430 -9.76 -14.34 -22.79
C VAL A 430 -10.72 -15.42 -22.26
N VAL A 431 -11.03 -16.44 -23.05
CA VAL A 431 -11.77 -17.61 -22.55
C VAL A 431 -10.88 -18.33 -21.52
N PRO A 432 -11.35 -18.59 -20.28
CA PRO A 432 -10.53 -19.25 -19.27
C PRO A 432 -10.11 -20.66 -19.71
N GLY A 433 -9.03 -21.17 -19.14
CA GLY A 433 -8.57 -22.53 -19.40
C GLY A 433 -7.50 -22.69 -20.47
N LYS A 434 -7.00 -21.63 -21.12
CA LYS A 434 -5.83 -21.73 -22.03
C LYS A 434 -4.94 -20.49 -21.98
N SER A 435 -3.63 -20.70 -21.81
CA SER A 435 -2.64 -19.63 -21.82
C SER A 435 -2.29 -19.16 -23.25
N GLY A 436 -1.81 -17.92 -23.38
CA GLY A 436 -1.29 -17.35 -24.64
C GLY A 436 -2.36 -16.91 -25.65
N GLN A 437 -3.61 -16.77 -25.23
CA GLN A 437 -4.68 -16.24 -26.06
C GLN A 437 -4.55 -14.73 -26.27
N LYS A 438 -5.11 -14.23 -27.37
CA LYS A 438 -5.20 -12.79 -27.65
C LYS A 438 -6.31 -12.16 -26.84
N PHE A 439 -6.10 -10.92 -26.43
CA PHE A 439 -7.10 -10.08 -25.77
C PHE A 439 -8.38 -9.98 -26.63
N ILE A 440 -9.53 -10.11 -25.99
CA ILE A 440 -10.85 -10.00 -26.63
C ILE A 440 -11.28 -8.52 -26.59
N GLU A 441 -11.21 -7.81 -27.72
CA GLU A 441 -11.47 -6.36 -27.78
C GLU A 441 -12.84 -5.92 -27.24
N SER A 442 -13.87 -6.77 -27.33
CA SER A 442 -15.20 -6.45 -26.79
C SER A 442 -15.23 -6.31 -25.26
N THR A 443 -14.20 -6.79 -24.54
CA THR A 443 -14.15 -6.65 -23.08
C THR A 443 -13.86 -5.22 -22.63
N HIS A 444 -13.37 -4.34 -23.51
CA HIS A 444 -13.23 -2.91 -23.22
C HIS A 444 -14.60 -2.27 -22.88
N GLU A 445 -15.60 -2.47 -23.74
CA GLU A 445 -16.95 -1.91 -23.53
C GLU A 445 -17.64 -2.52 -22.30
N LYS A 446 -17.49 -3.83 -22.12
CA LYS A 446 -17.98 -4.55 -20.95
C LYS A 446 -17.38 -3.99 -19.66
N THR A 447 -16.07 -3.81 -19.62
CA THR A 447 -15.36 -3.30 -18.44
C THR A 447 -15.83 -1.90 -18.07
N LYS A 448 -15.98 -0.99 -19.04
CA LYS A 448 -16.52 0.35 -18.78
C LYS A 448 -17.92 0.32 -18.18
N ARG A 449 -18.80 -0.54 -18.72
CA ARG A 449 -20.17 -0.70 -18.22
C ARG A 449 -20.16 -1.21 -16.77
N ILE A 450 -19.40 -2.27 -16.50
CA ILE A 450 -19.26 -2.86 -15.17
C ILE A 450 -18.63 -1.87 -14.18
N ALA A 451 -17.58 -1.15 -14.56
CA ALA A 451 -16.93 -0.17 -13.70
C ALA A 451 -17.89 0.95 -13.28
N LYS A 452 -18.73 1.41 -14.21
CA LYS A 452 -19.79 2.40 -13.92
C LYS A 452 -20.81 1.83 -12.93
N ASP A 453 -21.31 0.65 -13.21
CA ASP A 453 -22.33 -0.01 -12.39
C ASP A 453 -21.84 -0.33 -10.96
N LEU A 454 -20.62 -0.85 -10.82
CA LEU A 454 -19.97 -1.08 -9.52
C LEU A 454 -19.80 0.22 -8.72
N LYS A 455 -19.50 1.34 -9.40
CA LYS A 455 -19.43 2.66 -8.75
C LYS A 455 -20.78 3.11 -8.22
N GLU A 456 -21.87 2.87 -8.95
CA GLU A 456 -23.24 3.16 -8.49
C GLU A 456 -23.60 2.33 -7.25
N HIS A 457 -23.08 1.10 -7.17
CA HIS A 457 -23.19 0.20 -6.02
C HIS A 457 -22.13 0.40 -4.93
N LYS A 458 -21.34 1.49 -4.99
CA LYS A 458 -20.31 1.86 -3.99
C LYS A 458 -19.23 0.80 -3.78
N PHE A 459 -18.89 0.04 -4.81
CA PHE A 459 -17.72 -0.84 -4.79
C PHE A 459 -16.45 -0.03 -4.52
N GLU A 460 -15.64 -0.50 -3.58
CA GLU A 460 -14.37 0.14 -3.19
C GLU A 460 -13.15 -0.73 -3.51
N GLY A 461 -13.36 -1.92 -4.10
CA GLY A 461 -12.29 -2.85 -4.47
C GLY A 461 -11.64 -2.50 -5.82
N TYR A 462 -10.95 -3.48 -6.39
CA TYR A 462 -10.20 -3.33 -7.63
C TYR A 462 -10.82 -4.15 -8.77
N ILE A 463 -10.92 -3.56 -9.96
CA ILE A 463 -11.17 -4.31 -11.18
C ILE A 463 -9.83 -4.81 -11.71
N GLU A 464 -9.73 -6.10 -11.93
CA GLU A 464 -8.57 -6.77 -12.52
C GLU A 464 -8.89 -7.23 -13.95
N ALA A 465 -7.95 -7.02 -14.87
CA ALA A 465 -7.99 -7.61 -16.21
C ALA A 465 -7.05 -8.81 -16.25
N ASP A 466 -7.62 -9.97 -16.61
CA ASP A 466 -6.87 -11.21 -16.79
C ASP A 466 -7.07 -11.81 -18.19
N GLY A 467 -5.96 -12.11 -18.85
CA GLY A 467 -5.90 -12.69 -20.18
C GLY A 467 -5.50 -11.70 -21.28
N GLY A 468 -4.35 -11.94 -21.94
CA GLY A 468 -3.95 -11.18 -23.12
C GLY A 468 -3.50 -9.73 -22.86
N VAL A 469 -3.42 -9.29 -21.61
CA VAL A 469 -2.90 -7.95 -21.24
C VAL A 469 -1.41 -7.85 -21.55
N ASN A 470 -1.02 -6.79 -22.26
CA ASN A 470 0.34 -6.52 -22.72
C ASN A 470 0.60 -5.01 -22.86
N LEU A 471 1.81 -4.63 -23.30
CA LEU A 471 2.20 -3.21 -23.41
C LEU A 471 1.34 -2.39 -24.40
N GLU A 472 0.71 -3.04 -25.38
CA GLU A 472 -0.10 -2.37 -26.41
C GLU A 472 -1.51 -2.01 -25.90
N ASN A 473 -2.09 -2.81 -24.99
CA ASN A 473 -3.48 -2.65 -24.53
C ASN A 473 -3.63 -2.24 -23.06
N ILE A 474 -2.58 -2.32 -22.24
CA ILE A 474 -2.67 -2.02 -20.80
C ILE A 474 -3.14 -0.59 -20.52
N GLY A 475 -2.73 0.37 -21.35
CA GLY A 475 -3.17 1.76 -21.25
C GLY A 475 -4.67 1.92 -21.47
N ALA A 476 -5.23 1.22 -22.47
CA ALA A 476 -6.67 1.21 -22.72
C ALA A 476 -7.44 0.51 -21.59
N CYS A 477 -6.94 -0.63 -21.10
CA CYS A 477 -7.54 -1.31 -19.95
C CYS A 477 -7.60 -0.38 -18.71
N PHE A 478 -6.53 0.39 -18.46
CA PHE A 478 -6.52 1.36 -17.37
C PHE A 478 -7.58 2.45 -17.53
N GLU A 479 -7.77 2.95 -18.75
CA GLU A 479 -8.80 3.94 -19.08
C GLU A 479 -10.23 3.39 -18.89
N ASP A 480 -10.42 2.09 -19.03
CA ASP A 480 -11.73 1.45 -18.80
C ASP A 480 -12.12 1.34 -17.32
N GLY A 481 -11.16 1.54 -16.41
CA GLY A 481 -11.37 1.42 -14.96
C GLY A 481 -10.57 0.30 -14.30
N VAL A 482 -9.77 -0.46 -15.06
CA VAL A 482 -8.91 -1.51 -14.50
C VAL A 482 -7.82 -0.90 -13.62
N ARG A 483 -7.53 -1.53 -12.48
CA ARG A 483 -6.49 -1.11 -11.52
C ARG A 483 -5.55 -2.25 -11.13
N ALA A 484 -5.82 -3.46 -11.59
CA ALA A 484 -4.98 -4.64 -11.43
C ALA A 484 -4.78 -5.30 -12.79
N PHE A 485 -3.53 -5.59 -13.16
CA PHE A 485 -3.20 -6.07 -14.51
C PHE A 485 -2.45 -7.39 -14.42
N VAL A 486 -3.09 -8.47 -14.89
CA VAL A 486 -2.46 -9.78 -14.94
C VAL A 486 -1.62 -9.93 -16.20
N GLY A 487 -0.32 -10.07 -16.02
CA GLY A 487 0.63 -10.26 -17.11
C GLY A 487 1.11 -11.70 -17.21
N GLY A 488 0.55 -12.46 -18.15
CA GLY A 488 0.99 -13.83 -18.47
C GLY A 488 2.29 -13.85 -19.28
N SER A 489 2.23 -14.36 -20.52
CA SER A 489 3.40 -14.48 -21.41
C SER A 489 4.05 -13.14 -21.74
N ALA A 490 3.29 -12.04 -21.67
CA ALA A 490 3.81 -10.69 -21.85
C ALA A 490 4.85 -10.30 -20.79
N ILE A 491 4.75 -10.83 -19.56
CA ILE A 491 5.72 -10.59 -18.48
C ILE A 491 6.59 -11.81 -18.25
N ILE A 492 5.99 -12.93 -17.86
CA ILE A 492 6.72 -14.14 -17.43
C ILE A 492 7.38 -14.87 -18.60
N GLY A 493 6.85 -14.71 -19.81
CA GLY A 493 7.48 -15.21 -21.02
C GLY A 493 8.78 -14.48 -21.40
N GLN A 494 9.08 -13.33 -20.77
CA GLN A 494 10.26 -12.52 -21.07
C GLN A 494 11.41 -12.79 -20.10
N SER A 495 12.65 -12.84 -20.58
CA SER A 495 13.81 -13.15 -19.73
C SER A 495 13.98 -12.17 -18.56
N ASP A 496 13.77 -10.87 -18.79
CA ASP A 496 13.87 -9.82 -17.78
C ASP A 496 12.49 -9.36 -17.29
N VAL A 497 11.93 -10.12 -16.35
CA VAL A 497 10.63 -9.83 -15.71
C VAL A 497 10.62 -8.45 -15.05
N ARG A 498 11.75 -8.00 -14.49
CA ARG A 498 11.85 -6.70 -13.80
C ARG A 498 11.72 -5.54 -14.78
N MET A 499 12.40 -5.62 -15.92
CA MET A 499 12.31 -4.63 -16.98
C MET A 499 10.87 -4.51 -17.48
N ILE A 500 10.22 -5.64 -17.77
CA ILE A 500 8.86 -5.61 -18.32
C ILE A 500 7.83 -5.09 -17.32
N ILE A 501 7.90 -5.47 -16.04
CA ILE A 501 7.02 -4.89 -15.01
C ILE A 501 7.21 -3.37 -14.94
N LYS A 502 8.44 -2.86 -15.10
CA LYS A 502 8.73 -1.42 -15.16
C LYS A 502 8.08 -0.78 -16.39
N GLU A 503 8.13 -1.42 -17.56
CA GLU A 503 7.49 -0.93 -18.78
C GLU A 503 5.97 -0.91 -18.67
N PHE A 504 5.35 -1.96 -18.12
CA PHE A 504 3.92 -1.99 -17.80
C PHE A 504 3.53 -0.81 -16.92
N ARG A 505 4.28 -0.56 -15.83
CA ARG A 505 4.06 0.60 -14.96
C ARG A 505 4.20 1.92 -15.70
N ASN A 506 5.19 2.05 -16.59
CA ASN A 506 5.37 3.28 -17.38
C ASN A 506 4.20 3.55 -18.32
N GLN A 507 3.67 2.53 -18.99
CA GLN A 507 2.51 2.67 -19.87
C GLN A 507 1.26 3.12 -19.09
N VAL A 508 0.99 2.50 -17.95
CA VAL A 508 -0.13 2.91 -17.08
C VAL A 508 0.05 4.34 -16.55
N LEU A 509 1.28 4.72 -16.16
CA LEU A 509 1.58 6.07 -15.71
C LEU A 509 1.35 7.12 -16.81
N GLU A 510 1.64 6.80 -18.08
CA GLU A 510 1.32 7.68 -19.20
C GLU A 510 -0.19 7.88 -19.35
N SER A 511 -0.98 6.79 -19.36
CA SER A 511 -2.45 6.87 -19.39
C SER A 511 -3.01 7.66 -18.22
N ARG A 512 -2.48 7.45 -17.00
CA ARG A 512 -2.88 8.22 -15.81
C ARG A 512 -2.61 9.71 -15.98
N ARG A 513 -1.43 10.10 -16.47
CA ARG A 513 -1.11 11.52 -16.70
C ARG A 513 -2.03 12.17 -17.72
N ARG A 514 -2.36 11.46 -18.81
CA ARG A 514 -3.37 11.91 -19.79
C ARG A 514 -4.73 12.13 -19.14
N LEU A 515 -5.18 11.20 -18.30
CA LEU A 515 -6.43 11.29 -17.55
C LEU A 515 -6.45 12.48 -16.58
N LEU A 516 -5.37 12.69 -15.81
CA LEU A 516 -5.27 13.78 -14.85
C LEU A 516 -5.19 15.16 -15.54
N ILE A 517 -4.53 15.25 -16.70
CA ILE A 517 -4.51 16.48 -17.50
C ILE A 517 -5.92 16.79 -18.04
N LYS A 518 -6.65 15.79 -18.57
CA LYS A 518 -8.06 15.96 -18.95
C LYS A 518 -8.90 16.43 -17.76
N LYS A 519 -8.74 15.80 -16.59
CA LYS A 519 -9.44 16.20 -15.36
C LYS A 519 -9.13 17.65 -14.95
N ALA A 520 -7.87 18.06 -15.01
CA ALA A 520 -7.48 19.44 -14.71
C ALA A 520 -8.12 20.42 -15.70
N HIS A 521 -8.16 20.07 -16.99
CA HIS A 521 -8.82 20.87 -18.01
C HIS A 521 -10.33 20.98 -17.76
N ASP A 522 -11.02 19.87 -17.46
CA ASP A 522 -12.46 19.86 -17.20
C ASP A 522 -12.85 20.71 -15.99
N LEU A 523 -11.97 20.80 -14.99
CA LEU A 523 -12.19 21.57 -13.76
C LEU A 523 -11.87 23.06 -13.88
N GLY A 524 -10.91 23.45 -14.73
CA GLY A 524 -10.40 24.82 -14.74
C GLY A 524 -9.65 25.26 -15.99
N GLY A 525 -9.85 24.57 -17.11
CA GLY A 525 -9.26 24.88 -18.41
C GLY A 525 -7.73 24.79 -18.44
N THR A 526 -7.13 25.44 -19.45
CA THR A 526 -5.67 25.46 -19.67
C THR A 526 -4.90 26.12 -18.52
N GLU A 527 -5.53 27.03 -17.77
CA GLU A 527 -4.94 27.66 -16.59
C GLU A 527 -4.68 26.62 -15.49
N LEU A 528 -5.67 25.78 -15.17
CA LEU A 528 -5.51 24.77 -14.12
C LEU A 528 -4.56 23.65 -14.55
N VAL A 529 -4.56 23.27 -15.84
CA VAL A 529 -3.55 22.36 -16.41
C VAL A 529 -2.15 22.90 -16.17
N SER A 530 -1.91 24.17 -16.53
CA SER A 530 -0.60 24.81 -16.34
C SER A 530 -0.18 24.82 -14.87
N LYS A 531 -1.09 25.20 -13.97
CA LYS A 531 -0.84 25.20 -12.52
C LYS A 531 -0.51 23.81 -11.97
N TRP A 532 -1.15 22.75 -12.47
CA TRP A 532 -0.90 21.38 -12.02
C TRP A 532 0.46 20.87 -12.53
N ILE A 533 0.79 21.13 -13.80
CA ILE A 533 2.11 20.83 -14.37
C ILE A 533 3.22 21.54 -13.57
N ASP A 534 2.99 22.79 -13.17
CA ASP A 534 3.94 23.58 -12.37
C ASP A 534 4.19 23.07 -10.95
N LEU A 535 3.38 22.13 -10.43
CA LEU A 535 3.68 21.46 -9.16
C LEU A 535 4.86 20.49 -9.27
N HIS A 536 5.17 20.02 -10.49
CA HIS A 536 6.22 19.06 -10.73
C HIS A 536 7.59 19.76 -10.83
N VAL A 537 8.63 19.12 -10.29
CA VAL A 537 10.00 19.62 -10.38
C VAL A 537 10.43 19.72 -11.84
N ILE A 538 11.13 20.80 -12.20
CA ILE A 538 11.63 21.03 -13.56
C ILE A 538 12.54 19.86 -13.97
N GLY A 539 12.37 19.38 -15.20
CA GLY A 539 13.13 18.29 -15.79
C GLY A 539 12.26 17.38 -16.64
N GLU A 540 12.79 16.21 -16.98
CA GLU A 540 12.19 15.27 -17.94
C GLU A 540 10.72 14.93 -17.64
N LYS A 541 10.35 14.79 -16.35
CA LYS A 541 8.95 14.53 -15.96
C LYS A 541 8.03 15.69 -16.33
N LYS A 542 8.41 16.92 -16.00
CA LYS A 542 7.61 18.13 -16.32
C LYS A 542 7.51 18.32 -17.83
N ASP A 543 8.60 18.11 -18.55
CA ASP A 543 8.63 18.25 -20.01
C ASP A 543 7.69 17.23 -20.70
N LYS A 544 7.64 15.99 -20.20
CA LYS A 544 6.66 14.99 -20.65
C LYS A 544 5.22 15.42 -20.40
N LEU A 545 4.90 16.00 -19.25
CA LEU A 545 3.54 16.49 -18.97
C LEU A 545 3.14 17.65 -19.90
N VAL A 546 4.07 18.57 -20.18
CA VAL A 546 3.90 19.65 -21.17
C VAL A 546 3.60 19.06 -22.55
N GLN A 547 4.38 18.05 -22.97
CA GLN A 547 4.17 17.39 -24.26
C GLN A 547 2.79 16.72 -24.34
N ILE A 548 2.39 15.98 -23.31
CA ILE A 548 1.06 15.35 -23.24
C ILE A 548 -0.05 16.41 -23.32
N ALA A 549 0.09 17.54 -22.62
CA ALA A 549 -0.90 18.62 -22.65
C ALA A 549 -1.05 19.22 -24.06
N LYS A 550 0.04 19.38 -24.81
CA LYS A 550 0.01 19.83 -26.21
C LYS A 550 -0.69 18.83 -27.13
N GLU A 551 -0.38 17.54 -26.98
CA GLU A 551 -1.03 16.47 -27.76
C GLU A 551 -2.54 16.42 -27.53
N LEU A 552 -2.98 16.73 -26.31
CA LEU A 552 -4.40 16.81 -25.96
C LEU A 552 -5.06 18.15 -26.36
N GLY A 553 -4.29 19.13 -26.85
CA GLY A 553 -4.81 20.45 -27.23
C GLY A 553 -5.15 21.37 -26.03
N PHE A 554 -4.55 21.14 -24.86
CA PHE A 554 -4.82 21.90 -23.63
C PHE A 554 -3.70 22.87 -23.24
N GLN A 555 -2.83 23.23 -24.17
CA GLN A 555 -1.75 24.20 -23.98
C GLN A 555 -1.55 25.11 -25.17
#